data_AF-A0A3D2FRK1-F1
#
_entry.id   AF-A0A3D2FRK1-F1
#
_cell.length_a   1.000
_cell.length_b   1.000
_cell.length_c   1.000
_cell.angle_alpha   90.00
_cell.angle_beta   90.00
_cell.angle_gamma   90.00
#
_symmetry.space_group_name_H-M   'P 1'
#
loop_
_entity.id
_entity.type
_entity.pdbx_description
1 polymer ?
#
loop_
_entity_poly.entity_id
_entity_poly.type
_entity_poly.pdbx_seq_one_letter_code
_entity_poly.pdbx_strand_id
1 'polypeptide(L)'
;MKTKYMNPYLAGVLLGLVLLSAFYFSGRGLGASGAVKSVVVTAVETVASDHASNSEYYSKYTGEGKNPLNSWLVYEILGVIVGGFLSGALAGRLKLKVEHSPKITSNKRLMLAGIGGILFGFGSQLGRGCTSGSALTGMAVLSLAGFVTMMAIFGTAFALAYFFRKNWI
;
A
#
# COMPACT_ATOMS: atom_id res chain seq x y z
N MET A 1 -27.63 -6.98 -10.44
CA MET A 1 -27.47 -7.28 -8.99
C MET A 1 -27.20 -5.99 -8.24
N LYS A 2 -28.05 -5.64 -7.27
CA LYS A 2 -27.81 -4.51 -6.35
C LYS A 2 -26.70 -4.97 -5.39
N THR A 3 -25.46 -4.54 -5.61
CA THR A 3 -24.34 -4.94 -4.75
C THR A 3 -24.54 -4.31 -3.37
N LYS A 4 -24.94 -5.11 -2.39
CA LYS A 4 -25.07 -4.69 -1.00
C LYS A 4 -23.66 -4.61 -0.41
N TYR A 5 -23.14 -3.40 -0.29
CA TYR A 5 -21.85 -3.18 0.37
C TYR A 5 -21.94 -3.54 1.85
N MET A 6 -20.82 -4.01 2.42
CA MET A 6 -20.73 -4.30 3.85
C MET A 6 -20.86 -3.00 4.66
N ASN A 7 -21.50 -3.07 5.82
CA ASN A 7 -21.62 -1.93 6.72
C ASN A 7 -20.21 -1.41 7.08
N PRO A 8 -19.91 -0.11 6.89
CA PRO A 8 -18.58 0.45 7.13
C PRO A 8 -18.11 0.28 8.59
N TYR A 9 -19.01 0.32 9.56
CA TYR A 9 -18.65 0.08 10.97
C TYR A 9 -18.23 -1.35 11.20
N LEU A 10 -18.95 -2.31 10.60
CA LEU A 10 -18.58 -3.73 10.67
C LEU A 10 -17.23 -3.98 9.99
N ALA A 11 -17.02 -3.37 8.81
CA ALA A 11 -15.74 -3.45 8.12
C ALA A 11 -14.58 -2.87 8.96
N GLY A 12 -14.82 -1.76 9.65
CA GLY A 12 -13.86 -1.14 10.56
C GLY A 12 -13.50 -2.03 11.75
N VAL A 13 -14.48 -2.67 12.40
CA VAL A 13 -14.25 -3.62 13.50
C VAL A 13 -13.43 -4.82 13.02
N LEU A 14 -13.80 -5.42 11.89
CA LEU A 14 -13.05 -6.54 11.32
C LEU A 14 -11.61 -6.15 10.98
N LEU A 15 -11.39 -4.98 10.40
CA LEU A 15 -10.06 -4.47 10.09
C LEU A 15 -9.24 -4.21 11.37
N GLY A 16 -9.87 -3.70 12.43
CA GLY A 16 -9.25 -3.55 13.74
C GLY A 16 -8.81 -4.90 14.34
N LEU A 17 -9.65 -5.93 14.24
CA LEU A 17 -9.30 -7.29 14.69
C LEU A 17 -8.13 -7.88 13.89
N VAL A 18 -8.10 -7.66 12.58
CA VAL A 18 -6.97 -8.08 11.73
C VAL A 18 -5.69 -7.37 12.14
N LEU A 19 -5.76 -6.07 12.40
CA LEU A 19 -4.62 -5.29 12.85
C LEU A 19 -4.11 -5.73 14.22
N LEU A 20 -5.00 -6.00 15.18
CA LEU A 20 -4.63 -6.59 16.49
C LEU A 20 -3.98 -7.96 16.33
N SER A 21 -4.53 -8.80 15.45
CA SER A 21 -3.97 -10.12 15.15
C SER A 21 -2.58 -10.00 14.54
N ALA A 22 -2.36 -9.05 13.63
CA ALA A 22 -1.04 -8.79 13.05
C ALA A 22 -0.02 -8.39 14.13
N PHE A 23 -0.41 -7.50 15.04
CA PHE A 23 0.43 -7.15 16.19
C PHE A 23 0.73 -8.35 17.10
N TYR A 24 -0.27 -9.18 17.38
CA TYR A 24 -0.10 -10.35 18.24
C TYR A 24 0.83 -11.41 17.63
N PHE A 25 0.62 -11.77 16.36
CA PHE A 25 1.38 -12.86 15.73
C PHE A 25 2.75 -12.42 15.20
N SER A 26 2.86 -11.20 14.68
CA SER A 26 4.10 -10.72 14.05
C SER A 26 4.88 -9.71 14.88
N GLY A 27 4.30 -9.15 15.94
CA GLY A 27 4.88 -8.01 16.64
C GLY A 27 4.97 -6.74 15.77
N ARG A 28 4.30 -6.73 14.61
CA ARG A 28 4.29 -5.63 13.63
C ARG A 28 2.86 -5.42 13.13
N GLY A 29 2.47 -4.17 12.95
CA GLY A 29 1.19 -3.85 12.34
C GLY A 29 1.23 -3.93 10.81
N LEU A 30 0.11 -3.56 10.19
CA LEU A 30 -0.11 -3.66 8.74
C LEU A 30 0.75 -2.66 7.96
N GLY A 31 1.28 -3.09 6.81
CA GLY A 31 2.12 -2.25 5.96
C GLY A 31 2.34 -2.81 4.55
N ALA A 32 2.21 -1.96 3.53
CA ALA A 32 2.43 -2.35 2.14
C ALA A 32 3.84 -1.97 1.62
N SER A 33 4.30 -0.74 1.84
CA SER A 33 5.57 -0.27 1.25
C SER A 33 6.79 -1.09 1.65
N GLY A 34 6.80 -1.70 2.85
CA GLY A 34 7.91 -2.52 3.32
C GLY A 34 8.12 -3.79 2.50
N ALA A 35 7.04 -4.45 2.06
CA ALA A 35 7.16 -5.66 1.25
C ALA A 35 7.45 -5.35 -0.23
N VAL A 36 6.93 -4.26 -0.78
CA VAL A 36 7.35 -3.79 -2.12
C VAL A 36 8.84 -3.49 -2.12
N LYS A 37 9.34 -2.86 -1.06
CA LYS A 37 10.78 -2.62 -0.88
C LYS A 37 11.59 -3.90 -0.78
N SER A 38 11.14 -4.90 -0.01
CA SER A 38 11.80 -6.20 0.07
C SER A 38 11.93 -6.88 -1.29
N VAL A 39 10.87 -6.86 -2.11
CA VAL A 39 10.90 -7.44 -3.46
C VAL A 39 11.89 -6.71 -4.36
N VAL A 40 11.92 -5.37 -4.31
CA VAL A 40 12.87 -4.57 -5.11
C VAL A 40 14.32 -4.81 -4.67
N VAL A 41 14.58 -4.84 -3.37
CA VAL A 41 15.93 -5.13 -2.84
C VAL A 41 16.40 -6.51 -3.31
N THR A 42 15.56 -7.55 -3.15
CA THR A 42 15.92 -8.90 -3.60
C THR A 42 16.10 -8.98 -5.11
N ALA A 43 15.26 -8.31 -5.90
CA ALA A 43 15.43 -8.26 -7.35
C ALA A 43 16.76 -7.58 -7.75
N VAL A 44 17.12 -6.48 -7.11
CA VAL A 44 18.38 -5.76 -7.37
C VAL A 44 19.59 -6.59 -6.92
N GLU A 45 19.51 -7.27 -5.78
CA GLU A 45 20.55 -8.20 -5.32
C GLU A 45 20.75 -9.37 -6.30
N THR A 46 19.65 -9.92 -6.85
CA THR A 46 19.71 -11.06 -7.78
C THR A 46 20.24 -10.68 -9.16
N VAL A 47 19.94 -9.47 -9.64
CA VAL A 47 20.32 -9.01 -10.99
C VAL A 47 21.67 -8.26 -10.99
N ALA A 48 21.99 -7.54 -9.91
CA ALA A 48 23.17 -6.67 -9.82
C ALA A 48 23.74 -6.64 -8.39
N SER A 49 24.26 -7.79 -7.95
CA SER A 49 24.87 -7.99 -6.61
C SER A 49 25.99 -6.99 -6.29
N ASP A 50 26.79 -6.58 -7.28
CA ASP A 50 27.86 -5.58 -7.10
C ASP A 50 27.32 -4.17 -6.83
N HIS A 51 26.16 -3.82 -7.40
CA HIS A 51 25.49 -2.53 -7.15
C HIS A 51 24.76 -2.51 -5.81
N ALA A 52 24.17 -3.65 -5.40
CA ALA A 52 23.55 -3.81 -4.08
C ALA A 52 24.59 -3.70 -2.95
N SER A 53 25.79 -4.24 -3.16
CA SER A 53 26.88 -4.21 -2.16
C SER A 53 27.54 -2.84 -2.03
N ASN A 54 27.67 -2.08 -3.12
CA ASN A 54 28.31 -0.75 -3.14
C ASN A 54 27.39 0.41 -2.73
N SER A 55 26.09 0.17 -2.52
CA SER A 55 25.14 1.23 -2.21
C SER A 55 24.69 1.17 -0.75
N GLU A 56 24.88 2.29 -0.03
CA GLU A 56 24.50 2.46 1.38
C GLU A 56 23.00 2.21 1.65
N TYR A 57 22.17 2.33 0.60
CA TYR A 57 20.74 2.06 0.69
C TYR A 57 20.42 0.57 0.71
N TYR A 58 21.11 -0.22 -0.11
CA TYR A 58 20.84 -1.66 -0.28
C TYR A 58 21.56 -2.49 0.78
N SER A 59 22.78 -2.13 1.18
CA SER A 59 23.55 -2.82 2.23
C SER A 59 22.87 -2.83 3.61
N LYS A 60 21.93 -1.91 3.87
CA LYS A 60 21.08 -1.92 5.08
C LYS A 60 20.02 -3.03 5.07
N TYR A 61 19.72 -3.60 3.90
CA TYR A 61 18.72 -4.65 3.70
C TYR A 61 19.32 -5.97 3.20
N THR A 62 20.52 -5.93 2.61
CA THR A 62 21.30 -7.10 2.16
C THR A 62 22.50 -7.31 3.09
N GLY A 63 22.42 -8.33 3.94
CA GLY A 63 23.49 -8.71 4.86
C GLY A 63 23.34 -10.16 5.29
N GLU A 64 24.46 -10.81 5.62
CA GLU A 64 24.58 -12.25 5.88
C GLU A 64 23.39 -12.82 6.68
N GLY A 65 22.59 -13.66 6.02
CA GLY A 65 21.50 -14.43 6.65
C GLY A 65 20.13 -13.76 6.73
N LYS A 66 19.95 -12.51 6.29
CA LYS A 66 18.64 -11.83 6.28
C LYS A 66 17.95 -11.98 4.92
N ASN A 67 17.07 -12.96 4.77
CA ASN A 67 16.19 -13.05 3.60
C ASN A 67 15.15 -11.91 3.64
N PRO A 68 15.23 -10.87 2.78
CA PRO A 68 14.30 -9.74 2.81
C PRO A 68 12.86 -10.17 2.49
N LEU A 69 12.73 -11.32 1.80
CA LEU A 69 11.47 -11.97 1.46
C LEU A 69 10.80 -12.71 2.63
N ASN A 70 11.55 -13.11 3.66
CA ASN A 70 11.00 -13.68 4.90
C ASN A 70 10.56 -12.59 5.90
N SER A 71 10.03 -11.49 5.37
CA SER A 71 9.39 -10.46 6.16
C SER A 71 7.90 -10.76 6.25
N TRP A 72 7.33 -10.68 7.45
CA TRP A 72 5.87 -10.78 7.66
C TRP A 72 5.05 -9.95 6.66
N LEU A 73 5.56 -8.77 6.30
CA LEU A 73 4.92 -7.86 5.35
C LEU A 73 4.73 -8.50 3.96
N VAL A 74 5.61 -9.42 3.53
CA VAL A 74 5.49 -10.10 2.23
C VAL A 74 4.33 -11.09 2.26
N TYR A 75 4.20 -11.85 3.35
CA TYR A 75 3.04 -12.71 3.57
C TYR A 75 1.74 -11.90 3.72
N GLU A 76 1.79 -10.74 4.37
CA GLU A 76 0.66 -9.81 4.45
C GLU A 76 0.20 -9.38 3.05
N ILE A 77 1.11 -8.92 2.18
CA ILE A 77 0.75 -8.52 0.81
C ILE A 77 0.20 -9.70 0.00
N LEU A 78 0.82 -10.88 0.10
CA LEU A 78 0.30 -12.08 -0.57
C LEU A 78 -1.12 -12.40 -0.10
N GLY A 79 -1.36 -12.34 1.22
CA GLY A 79 -2.69 -12.50 1.81
C GLY A 79 -3.69 -11.46 1.32
N VAL A 80 -3.29 -10.20 1.20
CA VAL A 80 -4.13 -9.11 0.66
C VAL A 80 -4.47 -9.35 -0.82
N ILE A 81 -3.51 -9.80 -1.63
CA ILE A 81 -3.73 -10.11 -3.05
C ILE A 81 -4.72 -11.27 -3.19
N VAL A 82 -4.46 -12.39 -2.51
CA VAL A 82 -5.31 -13.58 -2.56
C VAL A 82 -6.70 -13.28 -1.98
N GLY A 83 -6.77 -12.63 -0.82
CA GLY A 83 -8.02 -12.25 -0.17
C GLY A 83 -8.84 -11.27 -1.00
N GLY A 84 -8.19 -10.28 -1.62
CA GLY A 84 -8.83 -9.33 -2.54
C GLY A 84 -9.39 -10.02 -3.78
N PHE A 85 -8.63 -10.96 -4.36
CA PHE A 85 -9.06 -11.75 -5.50
C PHE A 85 -10.25 -12.66 -5.17
N LEU A 86 -10.20 -13.40 -4.07
CA LEU A 86 -11.30 -14.25 -3.59
C LEU A 86 -12.54 -13.43 -3.27
N SER A 87 -12.39 -12.28 -2.60
CA SER A 87 -13.49 -11.34 -2.34
C SER A 87 -14.11 -10.83 -3.65
N GLY A 88 -13.28 -10.53 -4.65
CA GLY A 88 -13.72 -10.14 -5.99
C GLY A 88 -14.50 -11.26 -6.70
N ALA A 89 -14.01 -12.49 -6.62
CA ALA A 89 -14.60 -13.68 -7.24
C ALA A 89 -15.97 -13.99 -6.63
N LEU A 90 -16.04 -14.07 -5.30
CA LEU A 90 -17.27 -14.36 -4.55
C LEU A 90 -18.33 -13.27 -4.75
N ALA A 91 -17.91 -12.01 -4.89
CA ALA A 91 -18.82 -10.90 -5.19
C ALA A 91 -19.20 -10.78 -6.69
N GLY A 92 -18.70 -11.68 -7.55
CA GLY A 92 -18.99 -11.67 -8.99
C GLY A 92 -18.53 -10.39 -9.71
N ARG A 93 -17.51 -9.71 -9.17
CA ARG A 93 -17.04 -8.40 -9.64
C ARG A 93 -15.64 -8.41 -10.27
N LEU A 94 -15.08 -9.59 -10.53
CA LEU A 94 -13.83 -9.73 -11.28
C LEU A 94 -14.08 -9.34 -12.74
N LYS A 95 -13.70 -8.12 -13.10
CA LYS A 95 -13.72 -7.61 -14.48
C LYS A 95 -12.43 -6.84 -14.74
N LEU A 96 -11.74 -7.17 -15.82
CA LEU A 96 -10.63 -6.35 -16.32
C LEU A 96 -11.22 -5.11 -16.98
N LYS A 97 -11.10 -3.98 -16.28
CA LYS A 97 -11.68 -2.70 -16.68
C LYS A 97 -10.75 -1.58 -16.26
N VAL A 98 -10.58 -0.60 -17.14
CA VAL A 98 -9.97 0.68 -16.78
C VAL A 98 -11.10 1.64 -16.36
N GLU A 99 -11.18 1.94 -15.07
CA GLU A 99 -12.14 2.91 -14.53
C GLU A 99 -11.68 4.34 -14.87
N HIS A 100 -12.39 5.00 -15.79
CA HIS A 100 -12.15 6.39 -16.15
C HIS A 100 -13.46 7.14 -16.47
N SER A 101 -13.43 8.48 -16.37
CA SER A 101 -14.53 9.33 -16.81
C SER A 101 -14.76 9.18 -18.32
N PRO A 102 -16.01 9.21 -18.82
CA PRO A 102 -16.31 9.20 -20.25
C PRO A 102 -15.59 10.30 -21.04
N LYS A 103 -15.17 11.38 -20.36
CA LYS A 103 -14.52 12.54 -20.96
C LYS A 103 -13.02 12.35 -21.24
N ILE A 104 -12.43 11.23 -20.83
CA ILE A 104 -10.99 10.98 -20.88
C ILE A 104 -10.70 9.63 -21.51
N THR A 105 -9.57 9.53 -22.22
CA THR A 105 -9.09 8.28 -22.80
C THR A 105 -8.45 7.38 -21.73
N SER A 106 -8.55 6.05 -21.92
CA SER A 106 -7.91 5.06 -21.06
C SER A 106 -6.40 5.31 -20.90
N ASN A 107 -5.70 5.74 -21.96
CA ASN A 107 -4.27 6.04 -21.92
C ASN A 107 -3.94 7.20 -20.97
N LYS A 108 -4.72 8.28 -21.02
CA LYS A 108 -4.52 9.43 -20.12
C LYS A 108 -4.79 9.06 -18.66
N ARG A 109 -5.79 8.21 -18.39
CA ARG A 109 -6.04 7.67 -17.04
C ARG A 109 -4.85 6.85 -16.53
N LEU A 110 -4.33 5.96 -17.36
CA LEU A 110 -3.21 5.09 -16.99
C LEU A 110 -1.94 5.90 -16.75
N MET A 111 -1.67 6.91 -17.58
CA MET A 111 -0.54 7.82 -17.41
C MET A 111 -0.66 8.63 -16.10
N LEU A 112 -1.83 9.21 -15.81
CA LEU A 112 -2.06 9.91 -14.53
C LEU A 112 -1.94 8.97 -13.33
N ALA A 113 -2.46 7.75 -13.42
CA ALA A 113 -2.34 6.75 -12.36
C ALA A 113 -0.88 6.34 -12.14
N GLY A 114 -0.10 6.19 -13.22
CA GLY A 114 1.33 5.92 -13.16
C GLY A 114 2.11 7.04 -12.49
N ILE A 115 1.90 8.30 -12.92
CA ILE A 115 2.53 9.48 -12.30
C ILE A 115 2.14 9.58 -10.83
N GLY A 116 0.87 9.38 -10.49
CA GLY A 116 0.39 9.38 -9.10
C GLY A 116 1.05 8.27 -8.26
N GLY A 117 1.22 7.07 -8.83
CA GLY A 117 1.91 5.96 -8.19
C GLY A 117 3.38 6.25 -7.92
N ILE A 118 4.08 6.88 -8.87
CA ILE A 118 5.49 7.30 -8.72
C ILE A 118 5.61 8.34 -7.60
N LEU A 119 4.77 9.38 -7.63
CA LEU A 119 4.76 10.41 -6.60
C LEU A 119 4.42 9.84 -5.21
N PHE A 120 3.47 8.91 -5.14
CA PHE A 120 3.14 8.21 -3.89
C PHE A 120 4.30 7.34 -3.41
N GLY A 121 4.95 6.60 -4.29
CA GLY A 121 6.13 5.79 -3.97
C GLY A 121 7.24 6.64 -3.37
N PHE A 122 7.60 7.74 -4.06
CA PHE A 122 8.58 8.71 -3.59
C PHE A 122 8.19 9.33 -2.24
N GLY A 123 6.94 9.78 -2.10
CA GLY A 123 6.40 10.33 -0.85
C GLY A 123 6.40 9.33 0.30
N SER A 124 6.05 8.06 0.04
CA SER A 124 6.05 7.01 1.06
C SER A 124 7.45 6.72 1.59
N GLN A 125 8.47 6.90 0.76
CA GLN A 125 9.86 6.75 1.16
C GLN A 125 10.34 7.91 2.03
N LEU A 126 10.01 9.15 1.65
CA LEU A 126 10.30 10.35 2.46
C LEU A 126 9.58 10.32 3.80
N GLY A 127 8.30 9.93 3.80
CA GLY A 127 7.48 9.77 5.00
C GLY A 127 7.78 8.50 5.81
N ARG A 128 8.78 7.71 5.39
CA ARG A 128 9.18 6.43 6.01
C ARG A 128 8.04 5.43 6.24
N GLY A 129 7.00 5.49 5.40
CA GLY A 129 5.90 4.53 5.38
C GLY A 129 4.72 4.97 4.53
N CYS A 130 3.75 4.08 4.39
CA CYS A 130 2.53 4.27 3.60
C CYS A 130 1.33 4.61 4.48
N THR A 131 0.16 4.81 3.86
CA THR A 131 -1.12 4.97 4.56
C THR A 131 -1.41 3.85 5.55
N SER A 132 -1.19 2.57 5.19
CA SER A 132 -1.42 1.46 6.13
C SER A 132 -0.41 1.42 7.28
N GLY A 133 0.86 1.69 7.00
CA GLY A 133 1.92 1.66 8.02
C GLY A 133 1.97 2.91 8.90
N SER A 134 2.18 4.07 8.29
CA SER A 134 2.39 5.32 9.03
C SER A 134 1.10 5.88 9.62
N ALA A 135 -0.01 5.81 8.89
CA ALA A 135 -1.28 6.36 9.38
C ALA A 135 -2.08 5.31 10.17
N LEU A 136 -2.45 4.19 9.56
CA LEU A 136 -3.38 3.24 10.18
C LEU A 136 -2.74 2.48 11.37
N THR A 137 -1.58 1.86 11.15
CA THR A 137 -0.82 1.20 12.23
C THR A 137 -0.28 2.20 13.25
N GLY A 138 0.18 3.38 12.81
CA GLY A 138 0.66 4.45 13.69
C GLY A 138 -0.42 5.01 14.63
N MET A 139 -1.63 5.23 14.15
CA MET A 139 -2.75 5.66 15.00
C MET A 139 -3.21 4.55 15.96
N ALA A 140 -3.13 3.28 15.57
CA ALA A 140 -3.52 2.16 16.43
C ALA A 140 -2.64 2.04 17.69
N VAL A 141 -1.38 2.47 17.62
CA VAL A 141 -0.47 2.55 18.78
C VAL A 141 -0.47 3.93 19.46
N LEU A 142 -1.47 4.77 19.15
CA LEU A 142 -1.61 6.14 19.66
C LEU A 142 -0.38 7.05 19.38
N SER A 143 0.36 6.80 18.30
CA SER A 143 1.50 7.65 17.94
C SER A 143 1.03 8.99 17.40
N LEU A 144 1.55 10.09 17.95
CA LEU A 144 1.32 11.46 17.46
C LEU A 144 1.66 11.56 15.96
N ALA A 145 2.77 10.94 15.54
CA ALA A 145 3.19 10.93 14.14
C ALA A 145 2.15 10.27 13.23
N GLY A 146 1.43 9.25 13.72
CA GLY A 146 0.38 8.57 12.97
C GLY A 146 -0.83 9.48 12.70
N PHE A 147 -1.27 10.22 13.71
CA PHE A 147 -2.36 11.20 13.55
C PHE A 147 -1.96 12.34 12.60
N VAL A 148 -0.75 12.87 12.75
CA VAL A 148 -0.23 13.93 11.86
C VAL A 148 -0.14 13.43 10.42
N THR A 149 0.35 12.21 10.23
CA THR A 149 0.45 11.59 8.89
C THR A 149 -0.93 11.37 8.28
N MET A 150 -1.90 10.90 9.06
CA MET A 150 -3.29 10.74 8.61
C MET A 150 -3.88 12.08 8.13
N MET A 151 -3.75 13.13 8.94
CA MET A 151 -4.24 14.47 8.59
C MET A 151 -3.53 15.03 7.37
N ALA A 152 -2.22 14.86 7.25
CA ALA A 152 -1.45 15.34 6.10
C ALA A 152 -1.85 14.61 4.82
N ILE A 153 -1.95 13.28 4.83
CA ILE A 153 -2.32 12.50 3.65
C ILE A 153 -3.74 12.82 3.20
N PHE A 154 -4.73 12.71 4.10
CA PHE A 154 -6.11 12.96 3.71
C PHE A 154 -6.38 14.44 3.44
N GLY A 155 -5.81 15.35 4.23
CA GLY A 155 -5.95 16.79 4.02
C GLY A 155 -5.41 17.24 2.66
N THR A 156 -4.21 16.80 2.29
CA THR A 156 -3.66 17.09 0.96
C THR A 156 -4.43 16.41 -0.16
N ALA A 157 -4.90 15.17 0.05
CA ALA A 157 -5.73 14.47 -0.94
C ALA A 157 -7.03 15.21 -1.21
N PHE A 158 -7.74 15.70 -0.19
CA PHE A 158 -8.96 16.49 -0.36
C PHE A 158 -8.69 17.85 -1.00
N ALA A 159 -7.60 18.53 -0.62
CA ALA A 159 -7.22 19.80 -1.23
C ALA A 159 -6.91 19.65 -2.74
N LEU A 160 -6.18 18.60 -3.11
CA LEU A 160 -5.83 18.33 -4.51
C LEU A 160 -6.98 17.72 -5.31
N ALA A 161 -7.92 17.02 -4.67
CA ALA A 161 -9.05 16.37 -5.34
C ALA A 161 -9.85 17.35 -6.23
N TYR A 162 -10.00 18.61 -5.80
CA TYR A 162 -10.70 19.63 -6.59
C TYR A 162 -10.07 19.87 -7.97
N PHE A 163 -8.74 19.87 -8.06
CA PHE A 163 -8.03 20.08 -9.33
C PHE A 163 -8.14 18.86 -10.25
N PHE A 164 -8.10 17.66 -9.68
CA PHE A 164 -8.16 16.43 -10.44
C PHE A 164 -9.58 15.91 -10.69
N ARG A 165 -10.63 16.57 -10.17
CA ARG A 165 -12.04 16.13 -10.27
C ARG A 165 -12.50 15.87 -11.69
N LYS A 166 -12.07 16.70 -12.65
CA LYS A 166 -12.40 16.54 -14.08
C LYS A 166 -11.83 15.24 -14.67
N ASN A 167 -10.90 14.58 -13.97
CA ASN A 167 -10.35 13.29 -14.38
C ASN A 167 -11.20 12.08 -13.97
N TRP A 168 -12.14 12.25 -13.04
CA TRP A 168 -12.94 11.18 -12.45
C TRP A 168 -14.45 11.37 -12.63
N ILE A 169 -14.90 12.62 -12.80
CA ILE A 169 -16.30 13.02 -13.10
C ILE A 169 -16.49 13.17 -14.61
#